data_AF-A0A4S0QNV3-F1
#
_entry.id   AF-A0A4S0QNV3-F1
#
_cell.length_a   1.000
_cell.length_b   1.000
_cell.length_c   1.000
_cell.angle_alpha   90.00
_cell.angle_beta   90.00
_cell.angle_gamma   90.00
#
_symmetry.space_group_name_H-M   'P 1'
#
loop_
_entity.id
_entity.type
_entity.pdbx_description
1 polymer ?
#
loop_
_entity_poly.entity_id
_entity_poly.type
_entity_poly.pdbx_seq_one_letter_code
_entity_poly.pdbx_strand_id
1 'polypeptide(L)'
;GELRGIRAIGYTALNRARLEAGLIVANADFTTSEHAIRADRLRMPDEIGLGFLVDPEKGHFNGRRAIFEARTKKKLRHVLVGLEIEGNIPAEHAIVYYRKSQEVGLVS
;
A
#
# COMPACT_ATOMS: atom_id res chain seq x y z
N GLY A 1 -3.81 34.78 -5.33
CA GLY A 1 -4.80 33.69 -5.23
C GLY A 1 -5.87 33.80 -6.31
N GLU A 2 -6.56 34.95 -6.38
CA GLU A 2 -7.73 35.14 -7.25
C GLU A 2 -7.52 34.80 -8.73
N LEU A 3 -6.43 35.27 -9.36
CA LEU A 3 -6.14 35.04 -10.78
C LEU A 3 -6.03 33.56 -11.19
N ARG A 4 -5.82 32.64 -10.24
CA ARG A 4 -5.65 31.20 -10.50
C ARG A 4 -6.60 30.33 -9.67
N GLY A 5 -7.54 30.93 -8.93
CA GLY A 5 -8.53 30.20 -8.15
C GLY A 5 -7.96 29.29 -7.06
N ILE A 6 -6.82 29.65 -6.46
CA ILE A 6 -6.22 28.87 -5.36
C ILE A 6 -7.21 28.78 -4.20
N ARG A 7 -7.54 27.55 -3.77
CA ARG A 7 -8.45 27.26 -2.65
C ARG A 7 -7.77 26.30 -1.68
N ALA A 8 -8.00 26.51 -0.38
CA ALA A 8 -7.65 25.52 0.61
C ALA A 8 -8.48 24.25 0.40
N ILE A 9 -7.88 23.09 0.67
CA ILE A 9 -8.56 21.79 0.67
C ILE A 9 -8.48 21.17 2.06
N GLY A 10 -9.51 20.40 2.41
CA GLY A 10 -9.50 19.59 3.63
C GLY A 10 -8.81 18.24 3.43
N TYR A 11 -8.60 17.52 4.53
CA TYR A 11 -7.96 16.20 4.52
C TYR A 11 -8.71 15.17 3.66
N THR A 12 -10.05 15.19 3.66
CA THR A 12 -10.85 14.28 2.84
C THR A 12 -10.59 14.45 1.34
N ALA A 13 -10.46 15.71 0.87
CA ALA A 13 -10.18 15.99 -0.52
C ALA A 13 -8.76 15.55 -0.90
N LEU A 14 -7.78 15.79 0.00
CA LEU A 14 -6.42 15.30 -0.17
C LEU A 14 -6.36 13.76 -0.22
N ASN A 15 -7.05 13.07 0.70
CA ASN A 15 -7.07 11.62 0.78
C ASN A 15 -7.72 10.99 -0.46
N ARG A 16 -8.76 11.61 -1.01
CA ARG A 16 -9.35 11.17 -2.28
C ARG A 16 -8.38 11.34 -3.44
N ALA A 17 -7.81 12.53 -3.59
CA ALA A 17 -6.90 12.82 -4.70
C ALA A 17 -5.65 11.93 -4.68
N ARG A 18 -5.09 11.64 -3.50
CA ARG A 18 -3.92 10.76 -3.38
C ARG A 18 -4.27 9.29 -3.69
N LEU A 19 -5.44 8.80 -3.27
CA LEU A 19 -5.92 7.46 -3.63
C LEU A 19 -6.12 7.32 -5.14
N GLU A 20 -6.78 8.29 -5.78
CA GLU A 20 -7.01 8.32 -7.23
C GLU A 20 -5.70 8.37 -8.03
N ALA A 21 -4.68 9.04 -7.50
CA ALA A 21 -3.35 9.11 -8.09
C ALA A 21 -2.45 7.89 -7.77
N GLY A 22 -2.93 6.91 -6.98
CA GLY A 22 -2.14 5.76 -6.56
C GLY A 22 -0.99 6.11 -5.59
N LEU A 23 -1.08 7.25 -4.91
CA LEU A 23 -0.11 7.69 -3.91
C LEU A 23 -0.47 7.09 -2.55
N ILE A 24 0.43 6.26 -2.03
CA ILE A 24 0.24 5.56 -0.76
C ILE A 24 0.97 6.25 0.39
N VAL A 25 0.41 6.11 1.58
CA VAL A 25 0.85 6.70 2.83
C VAL A 25 1.09 5.59 3.85
N ALA A 26 2.25 5.67 4.51
CA ALA A 26 2.63 4.77 5.58
C ALA A 26 1.60 4.81 6.72
N ASN A 27 1.23 3.65 7.23
CA ASN A 27 0.22 3.43 8.28
C ASN A 27 -1.20 3.89 7.95
N ALA A 28 -1.46 4.33 6.71
CA ALA A 28 -2.79 4.43 6.15
C ALA A 28 -3.06 3.25 5.19
N ASP A 29 -2.20 3.05 4.19
CA ASP A 29 -2.44 2.03 3.15
C ASP A 29 -1.64 0.74 3.36
N PHE A 30 -0.54 0.83 4.11
CA PHE A 30 0.30 -0.30 4.49
C PHE A 30 0.89 -0.11 5.89
N THR A 31 1.13 -1.20 6.61
CA THR A 31 1.76 -1.16 7.94
C THR A 31 3.28 -1.13 7.82
N THR A 32 3.92 -0.19 8.50
CA THR A 32 5.38 -0.11 8.55
C THR A 32 5.98 -1.18 9.46
N SER A 33 7.25 -1.54 9.24
CA SER A 33 7.88 -2.64 9.95
C SER A 33 8.06 -2.43 11.46
N GLU A 34 8.12 -1.19 11.94
CA GLU A 34 8.23 -0.88 13.36
C GLU A 34 6.88 -0.91 14.10
N HIS A 35 5.78 -0.61 13.41
CA HIS A 35 4.42 -0.61 13.97
C HIS A 35 3.69 -1.94 13.78
N ALA A 36 4.26 -2.89 13.02
CA ALA A 36 3.63 -4.17 12.78
C ALA A 36 3.58 -5.05 14.04
N ILE A 37 2.39 -5.15 14.64
CA ILE A 37 2.13 -6.06 15.77
C ILE A 37 2.09 -7.53 15.30
N ARG A 38 1.56 -7.78 14.10
CA ARG A 38 1.47 -9.13 13.52
C ARG A 38 2.43 -9.24 12.32
N ALA A 39 3.40 -10.14 12.43
CA ALA A 39 4.47 -10.30 11.44
C ALA A 39 3.96 -10.78 10.06
N ASP A 40 2.81 -11.46 10.01
CA ASP A 40 2.15 -11.92 8.78
C ASP A 40 1.48 -10.80 7.97
N ARG A 41 1.30 -9.61 8.56
CA ARG A 41 0.76 -8.41 7.89
C ARG A 41 1.83 -7.51 7.29
N LEU A 42 3.10 -7.84 7.47
CA LEU A 42 4.20 -7.16 6.80
C LEU A 42 4.15 -7.41 5.29
N ARG A 43 4.56 -6.40 4.53
CA ARG A 43 4.67 -6.47 3.07
C ARG A 43 6.06 -6.02 2.64
N MET A 44 6.60 -6.68 1.62
CA MET A 44 7.85 -6.27 0.99
C MET A 44 7.62 -5.01 0.13
N PRO A 45 8.64 -4.16 -0.10
CA PRO A 45 8.50 -2.97 -0.95
C PRO A 45 7.89 -3.28 -2.32
N ASP A 46 8.28 -4.40 -2.94
CA ASP A 46 7.75 -4.86 -4.21
C ASP A 46 6.26 -5.25 -4.15
N GLU A 47 5.77 -5.75 -3.01
CA GLU A 47 4.36 -6.13 -2.83
C GLU A 47 3.44 -4.91 -2.69
N ILE A 48 3.97 -3.75 -2.31
CA ILE A 48 3.20 -2.51 -2.11
C ILE A 48 3.49 -1.44 -3.18
N GLY A 49 4.15 -1.82 -4.28
CA GLY A 49 4.44 -0.89 -5.37
C GLY A 49 5.60 0.10 -5.11
N LEU A 50 6.35 -0.07 -4.01
CA LEU A 50 7.53 0.74 -3.67
C LEU A 50 8.86 0.07 -4.03
N GLY A 51 8.82 -1.05 -4.77
CA GLY A 51 10.03 -1.77 -5.19
C GLY A 51 11.02 -0.91 -5.99
N PHE A 52 10.53 0.13 -6.68
CA PHE A 52 11.36 1.07 -7.45
C PHE A 52 12.23 1.98 -6.57
N LEU A 53 11.89 2.15 -5.29
CA LEU A 53 12.71 2.91 -4.34
C LEU A 53 13.90 2.10 -3.81
N VAL A 54 13.96 0.80 -4.11
CA VAL A 54 15.04 -0.08 -3.66
C VAL A 54 16.21 0.01 -4.61
N ASP A 55 17.23 0.76 -4.21
CA ASP A 55 18.51 0.85 -4.91
C ASP A 55 19.44 -0.33 -4.55
N PRO A 56 19.78 -1.23 -5.50
CA PRO A 56 20.70 -2.35 -5.26
C PRO A 56 22.16 -1.92 -5.01
N GLU A 57 22.56 -0.77 -5.55
CA GLU A 57 23.95 -0.27 -5.55
C GLU A 57 24.29 0.59 -4.33
N LYS A 58 23.28 1.04 -3.57
CA LYS A 58 23.42 1.86 -2.35
C LYS A 58 24.32 1.25 -1.26
N GLY A 59 24.67 -0.04 -1.35
CA GLY A 59 25.43 -0.75 -0.31
C GLY A 59 24.51 -1.30 0.79
N HIS A 60 24.86 -1.13 2.07
CA HIS A 60 24.12 -1.70 3.19
C HIS A 60 22.90 -0.87 3.61
N PHE A 61 21.77 -1.54 3.82
CA PHE A 61 20.56 -0.96 4.42
C PHE A 61 19.71 -2.05 5.09
N ASN A 62 18.84 -1.64 6.01
CA ASN A 62 17.96 -2.56 6.74
C ASN A 62 17.01 -3.28 5.78
N GLY A 63 16.89 -4.61 5.93
CA GLY A 63 16.03 -5.42 5.08
C GLY A 63 16.63 -5.82 3.72
N ARG A 64 17.81 -5.30 3.33
CA ARG A 64 18.46 -5.60 2.02
C ARG A 64 18.45 -7.08 1.67
N ARG A 65 19.04 -7.92 2.54
CA ARG A 65 19.16 -9.36 2.29
C ARG A 65 17.80 -10.03 2.11
N ALA A 66 16.82 -9.65 2.93
CA ALA A 66 15.47 -10.21 2.87
C ALA A 66 14.75 -9.83 1.56
N ILE A 67 14.86 -8.57 1.13
CA ILE A 67 14.26 -8.08 -0.12
C ILE A 67 14.85 -8.81 -1.33
N PHE A 68 16.18 -8.90 -1.43
CA PHE A 68 16.84 -9.56 -2.55
C PHE A 68 16.60 -11.08 -2.55
N GLU A 69 16.57 -11.72 -1.39
CA GLU A 69 16.19 -13.13 -1.31
C GLU A 69 14.75 -13.33 -1.81
N ALA A 70 13.81 -12.47 -1.41
CA ALA A 70 12.42 -12.59 -1.82
C ALA A 70 12.25 -12.43 -3.35
N ARG A 71 12.98 -11.50 -3.97
CA ARG A 71 13.04 -11.33 -5.42
C ARG A 71 13.59 -12.58 -6.12
N THR A 72 14.78 -13.04 -5.72
CA THR A 72 15.45 -14.19 -6.36
C THR A 72 14.66 -15.49 -6.21
N LYS A 73 14.10 -15.73 -5.02
CA LYS A 73 13.33 -16.95 -4.73
C LYS A 73 11.85 -16.85 -5.15
N LYS A 74 11.42 -15.73 -5.74
CA LYS A 74 10.03 -15.46 -6.14
C LYS A 74 9.03 -15.70 -5.00
N LYS A 75 9.36 -15.20 -3.80
CA LYS A 75 8.58 -15.39 -2.57
C LYS A 75 7.58 -14.26 -2.27
N LEU A 76 7.39 -13.31 -3.19
CA LEU A 76 6.38 -12.26 -3.04
C LEU A 76 4.99 -12.89 -3.21
N ARG A 77 4.07 -12.64 -2.28
CA ARG A 77 2.76 -13.32 -2.20
C ARG A 77 1.59 -12.37 -2.36
N HIS A 78 1.79 -11.09 -2.10
CA HIS A 78 0.76 -10.06 -2.13
C HIS A 78 1.06 -9.00 -3.18
N VAL A 79 0.01 -8.27 -3.56
CA VAL A 79 0.11 -7.07 -4.39
C VAL A 79 -0.92 -6.07 -3.87
N LEU A 80 -0.48 -4.84 -3.62
CA LEU A 80 -1.36 -3.71 -3.34
C LEU A 80 -1.97 -3.23 -4.65
N VAL A 81 -3.30 -3.15 -4.70
CA VAL A 81 -4.05 -2.76 -5.90
C VAL A 81 -5.08 -1.70 -5.54
N GLY A 82 -5.36 -0.81 -6.50
CA GLY A 82 -6.55 0.02 -6.44
C GLY A 82 -7.79 -0.86 -6.68
N LEU A 83 -8.78 -0.74 -5.81
CA LEU A 83 -10.03 -1.48 -5.89
C LEU A 83 -11.21 -0.51 -5.91
N GLU A 84 -12.02 -0.57 -6.96
CA GLU A 84 -13.29 0.13 -7.06
C GLU A 84 -14.42 -0.82 -6.70
N ILE A 85 -15.26 -0.44 -5.75
CA ILE A 85 -16.38 -1.24 -5.26
C ILE A 85 -17.65 -0.43 -5.49
N GLU A 86 -18.59 -1.00 -6.22
CA GLU A 86 -19.92 -0.40 -6.39
C GLU A 86 -20.66 -0.34 -5.04
N GLY A 87 -21.28 0.80 -4.76
CA GLY A 87 -22.08 1.02 -3.57
C GLY A 87 -21.83 2.38 -2.93
N ASN A 88 -22.54 2.64 -1.83
CA ASN A 88 -22.43 3.89 -1.07
C ASN A 88 -21.85 3.67 0.35
N ILE A 89 -21.43 2.45 0.67
CA ILE A 89 -20.86 2.09 1.97
C ILE A 89 -19.34 1.93 1.80
N PRO A 90 -18.51 2.66 2.58
CA PRO A 90 -17.08 2.44 2.61
C PRO A 90 -16.74 1.02 3.04
N ALA A 91 -15.81 0.38 2.33
CA ALA A 91 -15.35 -0.98 2.63
C ALA A 91 -14.03 -0.98 3.43
N GLU A 92 -13.71 0.10 4.15
CA GLU A 92 -12.48 0.20 4.94
C GLU A 92 -12.39 -0.97 5.93
N HIS A 93 -11.22 -1.62 5.97
CA HIS A 93 -10.94 -2.82 6.77
C HIS A 93 -11.76 -4.08 6.43
N ALA A 94 -12.48 -4.09 5.30
CA ALA A 94 -13.21 -5.28 4.85
C ALA A 94 -12.25 -6.40 4.45
N ILE A 95 -12.66 -7.65 4.69
CA ILE A 95 -11.95 -8.84 4.21
C ILE A 95 -12.43 -9.16 2.80
N VAL A 96 -11.49 -9.38 1.88
CA VAL A 96 -11.78 -9.73 0.49
C VAL A 96 -11.82 -11.26 0.37
N TYR A 97 -12.94 -11.79 -0.10
CA TYR A 97 -13.13 -13.22 -0.35
C TYR A 97 -13.20 -13.55 -1.84
N TYR A 98 -12.39 -14.50 -2.28
CA TYR A 98 -12.51 -15.15 -3.58
C TYR A 98 -13.51 -16.31 -3.49
N ARG A 99 -14.45 -16.35 -4.46
CA ARG A 99 -15.50 -17.39 -4.55
C ARG A 99 -16.23 -17.65 -3.22
N LYS A 100 -16.47 -16.60 -2.43
CA LYS A 100 -17.21 -16.57 -1.16
C LYS A 100 -16.57 -17.26 0.05
N SER A 101 -15.51 -18.03 -0.11
CA SER A 101 -14.96 -18.85 0.98
C SER A 101 -13.47 -18.66 1.23
N GLN A 102 -12.72 -18.24 0.23
CA GLN A 102 -11.28 -18.10 0.35
C GLN A 102 -10.93 -16.63 0.63
N GLU A 103 -10.43 -16.34 1.82
CA GLU A 103 -9.84 -15.03 2.11
C GLU A 103 -8.60 -14.81 1.21
N VAL A 104 -8.58 -13.66 0.52
CA VAL A 104 -7.49 -13.30 -0.41
C VAL A 104 -6.88 -11.93 -0.14
N GLY A 105 -7.45 -11.16 0.80
CA GLY A 105 -6.89 -9.85 1.13
C GLY A 105 -7.74 -9.05 2.11
N LEU A 106 -7.31 -7.82 2.34
CA LEU A 106 -8.01 -6.82 3.12
C LEU A 106 -8.07 -5.51 2.33
N VAL A 107 -9.08 -4.69 2.62
CA VAL A 107 -9.14 -3.29 2.20
C VAL A 107 -8.46 -2.45 3.26
N SER A 108 -7.43 -1.70 2.87
CA SER A 108 -6.72 -0.74 3.71
C SER A 108 -7.40 0.63 3.68
#